data_AF-A0A2A6RKB4-F1
#
_entry.id   AF-A0A2A6RKB4-F1
#
_cell.length_a   1.000
_cell.length_b   1.000
_cell.length_c   1.000
_cell.angle_alpha   90.00
_cell.angle_beta   90.00
_cell.angle_gamma   90.00
#
_symmetry.space_group_name_H-M   'P 1'
#
loop_
_entity.id
_entity.type
_entity.pdbx_description
1 polymer ?
#
loop_
_entity_poly.entity_id
_entity_poly.type
_entity_poly.pdbx_seq_one_letter_code
_entity_poly.pdbx_strand_id
1 'polypeptide(L)'
;MSYRTTFLVALIAFLLSIMGASSLRANEPVAHGILFFSPTCPHCHVVIDDVLPPLEARYGAQLAIMIIDVSQPDGQAIYRAAVERFNVPQERLGVPALIFGEQFLVGSAEIPQLLPGMIAETLAAGGNAWPAIPGFTPPALDQPMPTPQALSPFQRDPVGNGAAVVMLAIMLISVFVLARFMRGPFDQPLAPWRVKAVPILTLIGMVVATYLAYIEISGAEAVCGPVGDCNTVQQSEYAKIFGIPVGLIGLAGYTVILLAWAIRQYGSGRSAHWAAIALPTIVFGGVLFSSYLTFLEPFVIGATCAWCLASAAIMTALLWVTVPQNKAPATRGRRRTDQGRKLAH
;
A
#
# COMPACT_ATOMS: atom_id res chain seq x y z
N MET A 1 -11.25 81.04 1.86
CA MET A 1 -10.23 79.98 1.76
C MET A 1 -10.34 79.35 0.37
N SER A 2 -9.27 79.44 -0.42
CA SER A 2 -9.26 79.09 -1.84
C SER A 2 -9.44 77.58 -2.02
N TYR A 3 -10.17 77.18 -3.07
CA TYR A 3 -10.40 75.79 -3.48
C TYR A 3 -9.10 74.94 -3.51
N ARG A 4 -7.95 75.60 -3.73
CA ARG A 4 -6.62 74.98 -3.70
C ARG A 4 -6.23 74.42 -2.32
N THR A 5 -6.56 75.09 -1.22
CA THR A 5 -6.23 74.60 0.13
C THR A 5 -7.10 73.42 0.54
N THR A 6 -8.38 73.41 0.17
CA THR A 6 -9.29 72.29 0.47
C THR A 6 -8.90 71.04 -0.29
N PHE A 7 -8.50 71.19 -1.57
CA PHE A 7 -8.01 70.07 -2.38
C PHE A 7 -6.69 69.51 -1.87
N LEU A 8 -5.76 70.36 -1.42
CA LEU A 8 -4.47 69.91 -0.89
C LEU A 8 -4.64 69.14 0.42
N VAL A 9 -5.52 69.60 1.31
CA VAL A 9 -5.82 68.92 2.58
C VAL A 9 -6.52 67.57 2.34
N ALA A 10 -7.46 67.51 1.39
CA ALA A 10 -8.11 66.26 1.01
C ALA A 10 -7.12 65.27 0.36
N LEU A 11 -6.21 65.75 -0.49
CA LEU A 11 -5.17 64.92 -1.11
C LEU A 11 -4.19 64.39 -0.06
N ILE A 12 -3.77 65.22 0.91
CA ILE A 12 -2.89 64.80 2.01
C ILE A 12 -3.60 63.80 2.92
N ALA A 13 -4.88 64.02 3.25
CA ALA A 13 -5.67 63.06 4.03
C ALA A 13 -5.88 61.73 3.30
N PHE A 14 -6.08 61.77 1.98
CA PHE A 14 -6.20 60.59 1.13
C PHE A 14 -4.86 59.85 1.01
N LEU A 15 -3.74 60.56 0.82
CA LEU A 15 -2.40 59.98 0.79
C LEU A 15 -1.99 59.40 2.15
N LEU A 16 -2.34 60.07 3.26
CA LEU A 16 -2.14 59.54 4.62
C LEU A 16 -3.01 58.30 4.90
N SER A 17 -4.22 58.23 4.33
CA SER A 17 -5.08 57.05 4.42
C SER A 17 -4.53 55.87 3.61
N ILE A 18 -3.88 56.15 2.46
CA ILE A 18 -3.20 55.13 1.65
C ILE A 18 -1.91 54.66 2.32
N MET A 19 -1.13 55.57 2.92
CA MET A 19 0.09 55.21 3.64
C MET A 19 -0.19 54.47 4.95
N GLY A 20 -1.31 54.77 5.63
CA GLY A 20 -1.74 54.11 6.87
C GLY A 20 -2.23 52.67 6.71
N ALA A 21 -2.46 52.18 5.49
CA ALA A 21 -2.88 50.80 5.23
C ALA A 21 -1.72 49.79 5.10
N SER A 22 -0.47 50.24 5.28
CA SER A 22 0.72 49.43 5.00
C SER A 22 1.30 48.68 6.22
N SER A 23 0.57 48.57 7.34
CA SER A 23 1.15 48.05 8.59
C SER A 23 0.23 47.14 9.41
N LEU A 24 -0.46 46.20 8.76
CA LEU A 24 -1.16 45.08 9.43
C LEU A 24 -0.91 43.74 8.70
N ARG A 25 0.33 43.45 8.29
CA ARG A 25 0.81 42.07 8.08
C ARG A 25 1.69 41.65 9.26
N ALA A 26 1.20 41.86 10.48
CA ALA A 26 1.87 41.40 11.69
C ALA A 26 1.18 40.11 12.15
N ASN A 27 1.87 38.98 11.93
CA ASN A 27 1.57 37.62 12.39
C ASN A 27 0.15 37.11 12.14
N GLU A 28 -0.06 36.47 10.99
CA GLU A 28 -1.04 35.38 10.97
C GLU A 28 -0.57 34.27 11.92
N PRO A 29 -1.46 33.66 12.70
CA PRO A 29 -1.09 32.57 13.59
C PRO A 29 -0.53 31.40 12.78
N VAL A 30 0.64 30.89 13.17
CA VAL A 30 1.28 29.74 12.52
C VAL A 30 1.38 28.59 13.51
N ALA A 31 0.96 27.42 13.05
CA ALA A 31 1.11 26.14 13.72
C ALA A 31 2.43 25.49 13.31
N HIS A 32 3.36 25.36 14.24
CA HIS A 32 4.67 24.74 14.09
C HIS A 32 4.71 23.34 14.72
N GLY A 33 5.37 22.41 14.04
CA GLY A 33 5.65 21.07 14.55
C GLY A 33 6.92 20.47 13.94
N ILE A 34 7.46 19.43 14.57
CA ILE A 34 8.67 18.74 14.12
C ILE A 34 8.37 17.26 13.95
N LEU A 35 8.47 16.76 12.72
CA LEU A 35 8.32 15.34 12.38
C LEU A 35 9.70 14.69 12.25
N PHE A 36 9.93 13.64 13.02
CA PHE A 36 11.07 12.76 12.89
C PHE A 36 10.68 11.53 12.06
N PHE A 37 11.50 11.23 11.07
CA PHE A 37 11.31 10.08 10.18
C PHE A 37 12.63 9.40 9.86
N SER A 38 12.56 8.20 9.26
CA SER A 38 13.71 7.55 8.65
C SER A 38 13.35 7.10 7.23
N PRO A 39 14.28 7.12 6.26
CA PRO A 39 14.03 6.63 4.90
C PRO A 39 13.62 5.16 4.84
N THR A 40 14.05 4.36 5.83
CA THR A 40 13.73 2.93 5.94
C THR A 40 12.58 2.65 6.90
N CYS A 41 11.82 3.68 7.31
CA CYS A 41 10.72 3.54 8.25
C CYS A 41 9.43 3.15 7.51
N PRO A 42 8.90 1.94 7.74
CA PRO A 42 7.66 1.47 7.13
C PRO A 42 6.51 2.44 7.33
N HIS A 43 6.37 3.02 8.52
CA HIS A 43 5.17 3.80 8.87
C HIS A 43 5.27 5.30 8.56
N CYS A 44 6.45 5.78 8.13
CA CYS A 44 6.70 7.21 7.96
C CYS A 44 6.06 7.79 6.70
N HIS A 45 5.94 6.99 5.64
CA HIS A 45 5.31 7.43 4.39
C HIS A 45 3.82 7.78 4.59
N VAL A 46 3.09 7.04 5.43
CA VAL A 46 1.67 7.35 5.73
C VAL A 46 1.52 8.79 6.22
N VAL A 47 2.41 9.23 7.11
CA VAL A 47 2.35 10.59 7.64
C VAL A 47 2.83 11.61 6.60
N ILE A 48 3.97 11.34 5.95
CA ILE A 48 4.64 12.30 5.06
C ILE A 48 3.89 12.46 3.73
N ASP A 49 3.37 11.38 3.17
CA ASP A 49 2.79 11.36 1.82
C ASP A 49 1.26 11.50 1.86
N ASP A 50 0.59 10.91 2.85
CA ASP A 50 -0.89 10.84 2.85
C ASP A 50 -1.54 11.87 3.78
N VAL A 51 -0.86 12.28 4.86
CA VAL A 51 -1.45 13.09 5.94
C VAL A 51 -1.03 14.54 5.88
N LEU A 52 0.28 14.81 5.77
CA LEU A 52 0.79 16.19 5.74
C LEU A 52 0.36 16.97 4.49
N PRO A 53 0.43 16.44 3.26
CA PRO A 53 0.17 17.25 2.07
C PRO A 53 -1.26 17.81 1.99
N PRO A 54 -2.33 17.05 2.32
CA PRO A 54 -3.68 17.62 2.39
C PRO A 54 -3.83 18.70 3.47
N LEU A 55 -3.13 18.56 4.61
CA LEU A 55 -3.16 19.56 5.69
C LEU A 55 -2.40 20.82 5.29
N GLU A 56 -1.22 20.68 4.71
CA GLU A 56 -0.42 21.80 4.18
C GLU A 56 -1.17 22.53 3.07
N ALA A 57 -1.86 21.82 2.17
CA ALA A 57 -2.70 22.43 1.15
C ALA A 57 -3.90 23.19 1.74
N ARG A 58 -4.46 22.69 2.84
CA ARG A 58 -5.61 23.31 3.53
C ARG A 58 -5.24 24.57 4.31
N TYR A 59 -4.13 24.52 5.05
CA TYR A 59 -3.72 25.59 5.98
C TYR A 59 -2.66 26.53 5.38
N GLY A 60 -1.99 26.14 4.29
CA GLY A 60 -1.00 26.96 3.59
C GLY A 60 0.10 27.45 4.52
N ALA A 61 0.37 28.75 4.47
CA ALA A 61 1.42 29.39 5.29
C ALA A 61 1.15 29.36 6.81
N GLN A 62 -0.05 28.97 7.24
CA GLN A 62 -0.40 28.84 8.66
C GLN A 62 0.04 27.50 9.25
N LEU A 63 0.54 26.55 8.46
CA LEU A 63 1.07 25.28 8.96
C LEU A 63 2.52 25.09 8.49
N ALA A 64 3.43 24.85 9.44
CA ALA A 64 4.84 24.60 9.17
C ALA A 64 5.32 23.38 9.98
N ILE A 65 5.52 22.26 9.29
CA ILE A 65 6.07 21.03 9.87
C ILE A 65 7.50 20.81 9.37
N MET A 66 8.48 20.91 10.27
CA MET A 66 9.86 20.61 9.93
C MET A 66 10.10 19.10 9.99
N ILE A 67 10.63 18.54 8.90
CA ILE A 67 10.88 17.11 8.77
C ILE A 67 12.37 16.83 8.98
N ILE A 68 12.71 15.94 9.92
CA ILE A 68 14.08 15.61 10.32
C ILE A 68 14.34 14.11 10.12
N ASP A 69 15.35 13.78 9.31
CA ASP A 69 15.80 12.42 9.06
C ASP A 69 16.69 11.92 10.21
N VAL A 70 16.21 10.94 10.98
CA VAL A 70 16.93 10.34 12.10
C VAL A 70 17.98 9.31 11.69
N SER A 71 18.08 8.96 10.40
CA SER A 71 19.18 8.17 9.86
C SER A 71 20.47 8.98 9.75
N GLN A 72 20.37 10.31 9.74
CA GLN A 72 21.51 11.22 9.77
C GLN A 72 21.99 11.47 11.22
N PRO A 73 23.31 11.60 11.46
CA PRO A 73 23.85 11.83 12.81
C PRO A 73 23.23 13.03 13.53
N ASP A 74 23.07 14.15 12.83
CA ASP A 74 22.51 15.39 13.40
C ASP A 74 21.02 15.22 13.75
N GLY A 75 20.24 14.60 12.86
CA GLY A 75 18.83 14.32 13.11
C GLY A 75 18.63 13.33 14.25
N GLN A 76 19.49 12.32 14.36
CA GLN A 76 19.48 11.37 15.48
C GLN A 76 19.78 12.06 16.81
N ALA A 77 20.73 13.00 16.85
CA ALA A 77 21.05 13.76 18.05
C ALA A 77 19.85 14.60 18.53
N ILE A 78 19.18 15.30 17.60
CA ILE A 78 17.97 16.08 17.90
C ILE A 78 16.84 15.17 18.40
N TYR A 79 16.63 14.02 17.75
CA TYR A 79 15.60 13.05 18.18
C TYR A 79 15.84 12.53 19.60
N ARG A 80 17.09 12.18 19.95
CA ARG A 80 17.43 11.75 21.32
C ARG A 80 17.17 12.85 22.36
N ALA A 81 17.56 14.08 22.05
CA ALA A 81 17.29 15.22 22.91
C ALA A 81 15.79 15.48 23.09
N ALA A 82 14.99 15.24 22.04
CA ALA A 82 13.54 15.34 22.10
C ALA A 82 12.93 14.24 22.99
N VAL A 83 13.33 12.99 22.80
CA VAL A 83 12.90 11.85 23.63
C VAL A 83 13.17 12.12 25.12
N GLU A 84 14.34 12.65 25.46
CA GLU A 84 14.71 13.03 26.82
C GLU A 84 13.85 14.19 27.34
N ARG A 85 13.71 15.28 26.57
CA ARG A 85 12.93 16.46 26.98
C ARG A 85 11.46 16.16 27.23
N PHE A 86 10.88 15.23 26.49
CA PHE A 86 9.48 14.84 26.60
C PHE A 86 9.26 13.59 27.48
N ASN A 87 10.31 13.05 28.10
CA ASN A 87 10.27 11.85 28.95
C ASN A 87 9.54 10.67 28.28
N VAL A 88 9.85 10.41 27.01
CA VAL A 88 9.15 9.38 26.22
C VAL A 88 9.56 7.98 26.72
N PRO A 89 8.62 7.12 27.12
CA PRO A 89 8.93 5.78 27.61
C PRO A 89 9.47 4.89 26.49
N GLN A 90 10.28 3.89 26.84
CA GLN A 90 10.95 3.04 25.84
C GLN A 90 9.98 2.32 24.88
N GLU A 91 8.79 1.98 25.37
CA GLU A 91 7.72 1.34 24.59
C GLU A 91 7.13 2.23 23.48
N ARG A 92 7.29 3.55 23.61
CA ARG A 92 6.83 4.54 22.62
C ARG A 92 7.96 5.09 21.76
N LEU A 93 9.18 4.54 21.85
CA LEU A 93 10.27 4.97 20.99
C LEU A 93 10.07 4.41 19.59
N GLY A 94 10.17 5.30 18.60
CA GLY A 94 9.98 4.94 17.21
C GLY A 94 9.77 6.16 16.33
N VAL A 95 9.78 5.91 15.02
CA VAL A 95 9.39 6.87 13.99
C VAL A 95 8.26 6.26 13.15
N PRO A 96 7.33 7.04 12.58
CA PRO A 96 7.29 8.51 12.61
C PRO A 96 6.96 9.02 14.02
N ALA A 97 7.61 10.11 14.43
CA ALA A 97 7.30 10.78 15.69
C ALA A 97 7.11 12.27 15.42
N LEU A 98 5.99 12.83 15.87
CA LEU A 98 5.65 14.23 15.65
C LEU A 98 5.55 14.95 16.98
N ILE A 99 6.26 16.07 17.09
CA ILE A 99 6.14 16.98 18.21
C ILE A 99 5.34 18.18 17.76
N PHE A 100 4.23 18.44 18.46
CA PHE A 100 3.34 19.54 18.15
C PHE A 100 2.89 20.21 19.46
N GLY A 101 3.39 21.43 19.71
CA GLY A 101 3.29 22.05 21.02
C GLY A 101 4.03 21.24 22.09
N GLU A 102 3.33 20.87 23.18
CA GLU A 102 3.87 20.05 24.26
C GLU A 102 3.56 18.54 24.10
N GLN A 103 2.97 18.13 22.98
CA GLN A 103 2.63 16.72 22.74
C GLN A 103 3.68 16.01 21.88
N PHE A 104 3.96 14.76 22.22
CA PHE A 104 4.82 13.84 21.48
C PHE A 104 3.98 12.67 20.97
N LEU A 105 3.64 12.70 19.68
CA LEU A 105 2.81 11.70 19.01
C LEU A 105 3.70 10.70 18.28
N VAL A 106 3.33 9.41 18.29
CA VAL A 106 4.15 8.35 17.70
C VAL A 106 3.32 7.41 16.83
N GLY A 107 3.83 7.14 15.63
CA GLY A 107 3.30 6.15 14.71
C GLY A 107 2.22 6.68 13.75
N SER A 108 1.88 5.83 12.79
CA SER A 108 0.92 6.10 11.71
C SER A 108 -0.55 6.01 12.12
N ALA A 109 -0.86 5.67 13.38
CA ALA A 109 -2.23 5.65 13.89
C ALA A 109 -2.56 6.90 14.71
N GLU A 110 -1.67 7.29 15.64
CA GLU A 110 -1.88 8.43 16.54
C GLU A 110 -1.80 9.76 15.80
N ILE A 111 -0.78 9.94 14.95
CA ILE A 111 -0.55 11.20 14.24
C ILE A 111 -1.74 11.58 13.34
N PRO A 112 -2.27 10.71 12.46
CA PRO A 112 -3.37 11.09 11.58
C PRO A 112 -4.68 11.35 12.31
N GLN A 113 -4.88 10.73 13.48
CA GLN A 113 -6.08 10.88 14.29
C GLN A 113 -6.10 12.21 15.06
N LEU A 114 -4.96 12.61 15.64
CA LEU A 114 -4.90 13.74 16.57
C LEU A 114 -4.47 15.06 15.90
N LEU A 115 -3.53 15.00 14.94
CA LEU A 115 -2.91 16.19 14.35
C LEU A 115 -3.92 17.19 13.75
N PRO A 116 -4.93 16.78 12.95
CA PRO A 116 -5.85 17.75 12.34
C PRO A 116 -6.61 18.61 13.35
N GLY A 117 -7.02 18.01 14.48
CA GLY A 117 -7.70 18.73 15.56
C GLY A 117 -6.76 19.71 16.27
N MET A 118 -5.54 19.25 16.58
CA MET A 118 -4.53 20.07 17.25
C MET A 118 -4.10 21.30 16.44
N ILE A 119 -4.02 21.17 15.10
CA ILE A 119 -3.74 22.31 14.22
C ILE A 119 -4.86 23.35 14.34
N ALA A 120 -6.12 22.92 14.23
CA ALA A 120 -7.25 23.83 14.33
C ALA A 120 -7.31 24.55 15.69
N GLU A 121 -7.09 23.83 16.78
CA GLU A 121 -7.04 24.40 18.14
C GLU A 121 -5.88 25.38 18.31
N THR A 122 -4.69 25.04 17.81
CA THR A 122 -3.50 25.87 17.92
C THR A 122 -3.63 27.17 17.12
N LEU A 123 -4.18 27.10 15.92
CA LEU A 123 -4.44 28.29 15.10
C LEU A 123 -5.50 29.19 15.74
N ALA A 124 -6.56 28.61 16.31
CA ALA A 124 -7.57 29.37 17.06
C ALA A 124 -7.00 30.05 18.31
N ALA A 125 -5.94 29.47 18.91
CA ALA A 125 -5.23 30.02 20.06
C ALA A 125 -4.14 31.07 19.71
N GLY A 126 -3.95 31.39 18.43
CA GLY A 126 -2.96 32.38 17.99
C GLY A 126 -1.64 31.78 17.49
N GLY A 127 -1.60 30.47 17.23
CA GLY A 127 -0.40 29.75 16.81
C GLY A 127 0.45 29.28 17.99
N ASN A 128 1.58 28.64 17.68
CA ASN A 128 2.56 28.20 18.67
C ASN A 128 3.99 28.53 18.20
N ALA A 129 4.94 28.50 19.12
CA ALA A 129 6.36 28.55 18.77
C ALA A 129 6.86 27.17 18.30
N TRP A 130 8.00 27.15 17.62
CA TRP A 130 8.73 25.91 17.35
C TRP A 130 9.03 25.16 18.66
N PRO A 131 8.88 23.82 18.69
CA PRO A 131 9.25 23.03 19.86
C PRO A 131 10.71 23.26 20.26
N ALA A 132 10.93 23.60 21.54
CA ALA A 132 12.25 23.90 22.07
C ALA A 132 13.04 22.61 22.37
N ILE A 133 13.70 22.07 21.34
CA ILE A 133 14.51 20.85 21.43
C ILE A 133 16.01 21.23 21.38
N PRO A 134 16.85 20.73 22.31
CA PRO A 134 18.29 20.96 22.23
C PRO A 134 18.87 20.51 20.87
N GLY A 135 19.65 21.39 20.23
CA GLY A 135 20.26 21.13 18.93
C GLY A 135 19.35 21.41 17.73
N PHE A 136 18.05 21.65 17.93
CA PHE A 136 17.15 22.11 16.88
C PHE A 136 17.25 23.62 16.69
N THR A 137 17.46 24.05 15.45
CA THR A 137 17.42 25.47 15.08
C THR A 137 16.27 25.69 14.10
N PRO A 138 15.29 26.56 14.40
CA PRO A 138 14.22 26.87 13.48
C PRO A 138 14.77 27.37 12.14
N PRO A 139 14.16 26.96 11.00
CA PRO A 139 14.52 27.50 9.71
C PRO A 139 14.27 29.02 9.69
N ALA A 140 15.10 29.75 8.95
CA ALA A 140 14.87 31.18 8.74
C ALA A 140 13.54 31.39 8.01
N LEU A 141 12.81 32.46 8.35
CA LEU A 141 11.44 32.75 7.88
C LEU A 141 11.28 32.75 6.34
N ASP A 142 12.37 32.95 5.61
CA ASP A 142 12.38 33.04 4.14
C ASP A 142 13.00 31.81 3.45
N GLN A 143 13.41 30.79 4.20
CA GLN A 143 13.90 29.54 3.61
C GLN A 143 12.73 28.59 3.34
N PRO A 144 12.57 28.12 2.09
CA PRO A 144 11.66 27.01 1.81
C PRO A 144 12.02 25.86 2.75
N MET A 145 11.04 25.31 3.45
CA MET A 145 11.29 24.10 4.24
C MET A 145 11.88 23.03 3.32
N PRO A 146 12.91 22.30 3.76
CA PRO A 146 13.47 21.21 2.97
C PRO A 146 12.34 20.23 2.67
N THR A 147 11.87 20.19 1.41
CA THR A 147 10.94 19.16 0.99
C THR A 147 11.72 17.86 1.00
N PRO A 148 11.28 16.82 1.75
CA PRO A 148 11.89 15.51 1.64
C PRO A 148 11.94 15.14 0.16
N GLN A 149 13.10 14.69 -0.31
CA GLN A 149 13.19 14.13 -1.65
C GLN A 149 12.32 12.87 -1.63
N ALA A 150 11.10 12.98 -2.17
CA ALA A 150 10.17 11.86 -2.25
C ALA A 150 10.83 10.77 -3.08
N LEU A 151 11.34 9.74 -2.41
CA LEU A 151 11.79 8.53 -3.08
C LEU A 151 10.62 7.99 -3.89
N SER A 152 10.86 7.66 -5.17
CA SER A 152 9.85 7.00 -5.98
C SER A 152 9.36 5.74 -5.24
N PRO A 153 8.07 5.39 -5.30
CA PRO A 153 7.53 4.25 -4.55
C PRO A 153 8.41 3.00 -4.67
N PHE A 154 8.84 2.68 -5.89
CA PHE A 154 9.72 1.55 -6.16
C PHE A 154 11.04 1.54 -5.36
N GLN A 155 11.63 2.71 -5.09
CA GLN A 155 12.92 2.84 -4.40
C GLN A 155 12.81 2.68 -2.88
N ARG A 156 11.60 2.67 -2.30
CA ARG A 156 11.40 2.50 -0.85
C ARG A 156 11.69 1.06 -0.41
N ASP A 157 11.40 0.07 -1.27
CA ASP A 157 11.72 -1.35 -1.07
C ASP A 157 12.22 -1.99 -2.39
N PRO A 158 13.45 -1.70 -2.85
CA PRO A 158 13.89 -2.10 -4.19
C PRO A 158 13.94 -3.62 -4.40
N VAL A 159 14.25 -4.38 -3.35
CA VAL A 159 14.33 -5.85 -3.43
C VAL A 159 12.93 -6.46 -3.44
N GLY A 160 12.06 -6.05 -2.54
CA GLY A 160 10.67 -6.52 -2.51
C GLY A 160 9.90 -6.07 -3.74
N ASN A 161 10.02 -4.81 -4.16
CA ASN A 161 9.34 -4.29 -5.35
C ASN A 161 9.84 -4.98 -6.62
N GLY A 162 11.14 -5.30 -6.71
CA GLY A 162 11.68 -6.14 -7.78
C GLY A 162 11.05 -7.53 -7.82
N ALA A 163 10.90 -8.18 -6.67
CA ALA A 163 10.24 -9.48 -6.57
C ALA A 163 8.75 -9.42 -6.99
N ALA A 164 8.03 -8.36 -6.58
CA ALA A 164 6.64 -8.15 -6.97
C ALA A 164 6.49 -7.97 -8.48
N VAL A 165 7.38 -7.21 -9.14
CA VAL A 165 7.36 -7.03 -10.60
C VAL A 165 7.60 -8.37 -11.33
N VAL A 166 8.55 -9.18 -10.87
CA VAL A 166 8.80 -10.52 -11.44
C VAL A 166 7.56 -11.40 -11.28
N MET A 167 6.96 -11.42 -10.09
CA MET A 167 5.76 -12.21 -9.83
C MET A 167 4.59 -11.75 -10.69
N LEU A 168 4.36 -10.44 -10.81
CA LEU A 168 3.34 -9.85 -11.67
C LEU A 168 3.54 -10.27 -13.13
N ALA A 169 4.78 -10.22 -13.64
CA ALA A 169 5.09 -10.69 -14.99
C ALA A 169 4.74 -12.18 -15.18
N ILE A 170 5.06 -13.03 -14.20
CA ILE A 170 4.69 -14.46 -14.22
C ILE A 170 3.17 -14.65 -14.28
N MET A 171 2.41 -13.88 -13.51
CA MET A 171 0.95 -13.93 -13.49
C MET A 171 0.36 -13.51 -14.83
N LEU A 172 0.79 -12.37 -15.36
CA LEU A 172 0.32 -11.84 -16.64
C LEU A 172 0.65 -12.79 -17.81
N ILE A 173 1.87 -13.36 -17.82
CA ILE A 173 2.27 -14.37 -18.80
C ILE A 173 1.41 -15.62 -18.64
N SER A 174 1.17 -16.10 -17.42
CA SER A 174 0.33 -17.28 -17.16
C SER A 174 -1.10 -17.08 -17.66
N VAL A 175 -1.69 -15.92 -17.37
CA VAL A 175 -3.01 -15.52 -17.86
C VAL A 175 -3.03 -15.46 -19.38
N PHE A 176 -2.05 -14.81 -20.00
CA PHE A 176 -1.97 -14.68 -21.46
C PHE A 176 -1.80 -16.04 -22.17
N VAL A 177 -0.88 -16.87 -21.68
CA VAL A 177 -0.62 -18.20 -22.21
C VAL A 177 -1.88 -19.04 -22.10
N LEU A 178 -2.49 -19.13 -20.92
CA LEU A 178 -3.69 -19.93 -20.75
C LEU A 178 -4.85 -19.36 -21.57
N ALA A 179 -5.06 -18.05 -21.62
CA ALA A 179 -6.09 -17.45 -22.49
C ALA A 179 -5.90 -17.80 -23.97
N ARG A 180 -4.66 -17.87 -24.47
CA ARG A 180 -4.36 -18.22 -25.86
C ARG A 180 -4.54 -19.72 -26.16
N PHE A 181 -4.18 -20.58 -25.22
CA PHE A 181 -4.19 -22.04 -25.38
C PHE A 181 -5.49 -22.69 -24.90
N MET A 182 -6.34 -21.98 -24.15
CA MET A 182 -7.67 -22.42 -23.76
C MET A 182 -8.59 -22.44 -24.99
N ARG A 183 -8.73 -23.62 -25.60
CA ARG A 183 -9.67 -23.91 -26.69
C ARG A 183 -10.44 -25.22 -26.48
N GLY A 184 -10.67 -25.61 -25.23
CA GLY A 184 -11.36 -26.86 -24.89
C GLY A 184 -12.44 -26.64 -23.81
N PRO A 185 -13.37 -27.59 -23.65
CA PRO A 185 -14.40 -27.50 -22.64
C PRO A 185 -13.80 -27.70 -21.23
N PHE A 186 -14.24 -26.88 -20.27
CA PHE A 186 -13.72 -26.84 -18.89
C PHE A 186 -14.09 -28.05 -18.03
N ASP A 187 -14.91 -28.96 -18.56
CA ASP A 187 -15.43 -30.15 -17.89
C ASP A 187 -14.53 -31.40 -18.03
N GLN A 188 -13.42 -31.29 -18.76
CA GLN A 188 -12.47 -32.39 -18.95
C GLN A 188 -11.91 -32.91 -17.61
N PRO A 189 -11.72 -34.23 -17.47
CA PRO A 189 -11.19 -34.83 -16.25
C PRO A 189 -9.73 -34.40 -16.02
N LEU A 190 -9.42 -33.97 -14.79
CA LEU A 190 -8.06 -33.63 -14.38
C LEU A 190 -7.22 -34.90 -14.19
N ALA A 191 -5.92 -34.78 -14.44
CA ALA A 191 -4.98 -35.86 -14.11
C ALA A 191 -4.99 -36.13 -12.58
N PRO A 192 -4.77 -37.38 -12.12
CA PRO A 192 -4.88 -37.74 -10.70
C PRO A 192 -4.00 -36.90 -9.76
N TRP A 193 -2.80 -36.52 -10.19
CA TRP A 193 -1.91 -35.67 -9.38
C TRP A 193 -2.45 -34.26 -9.21
N ARG A 194 -3.13 -33.70 -10.24
CA ARG A 194 -3.74 -32.36 -10.21
C ARG A 194 -4.90 -32.33 -9.23
N VAL A 195 -5.71 -33.37 -9.25
CA VAL A 195 -6.83 -33.55 -8.30
C VAL A 195 -6.34 -33.51 -6.86
N LYS A 196 -5.20 -34.14 -6.55
CA LYS A 196 -4.60 -34.12 -5.20
C LYS A 196 -3.90 -32.80 -4.87
N ALA A 197 -3.31 -32.13 -5.87
CA ALA A 197 -2.60 -30.88 -5.66
C ALA A 197 -3.54 -29.72 -5.28
N VAL A 198 -4.76 -29.66 -5.83
CA VAL A 198 -5.74 -28.60 -5.53
C VAL A 198 -5.97 -28.41 -4.03
N PRO A 199 -6.46 -29.41 -3.25
CA PRO A 199 -6.74 -29.21 -1.83
C PRO A 199 -5.48 -28.87 -1.02
N ILE A 200 -4.31 -29.42 -1.38
CA ILE A 200 -3.04 -29.11 -0.70
C ILE A 200 -2.69 -27.62 -0.88
N LEU A 201 -2.69 -27.13 -2.12
CA LEU A 201 -2.42 -25.72 -2.42
C LEU A 201 -3.46 -24.80 -1.77
N THR A 202 -4.73 -25.17 -1.83
CA THR A 202 -5.81 -24.39 -1.21
C THR A 202 -5.67 -24.30 0.30
N LEU A 203 -5.33 -25.40 0.99
CA LEU A 203 -5.10 -25.38 2.44
C LEU A 203 -3.91 -24.50 2.83
N ILE A 204 -2.81 -24.55 2.06
CA ILE A 204 -1.66 -23.64 2.27
C ILE A 204 -2.12 -22.19 2.08
N GLY A 205 -2.89 -21.91 1.02
CA GLY A 205 -3.48 -20.59 0.77
C GLY A 205 -4.38 -20.11 1.91
N MET A 206 -5.21 -21.00 2.49
CA MET A 206 -6.04 -20.67 3.65
C MET A 206 -5.20 -20.31 4.88
N VAL A 207 -4.07 -20.99 5.13
CA VAL A 207 -3.16 -20.65 6.22
C VAL A 207 -2.57 -19.25 6.01
N VAL A 208 -2.08 -18.95 4.81
CA VAL A 208 -1.55 -17.61 4.46
C VAL A 208 -2.64 -16.54 4.63
N ALA A 209 -3.83 -16.76 4.09
CA ALA A 209 -4.94 -15.80 4.17
C ALA A 209 -5.43 -15.60 5.61
N THR A 210 -5.48 -16.66 6.42
CA THR A 210 -5.85 -16.57 7.84
C THR A 210 -4.82 -15.78 8.63
N TYR A 211 -3.52 -15.99 8.35
CA TYR A 211 -2.45 -15.22 8.96
C TYR A 211 -2.57 -13.73 8.61
N LEU A 212 -2.76 -13.40 7.33
CA LEU A 212 -2.95 -12.02 6.88
C LEU A 212 -4.19 -11.38 7.52
N ALA A 213 -5.31 -12.11 7.56
CA ALA A 213 -6.54 -11.63 8.22
C ALA A 213 -6.32 -11.35 9.71
N TYR A 214 -5.57 -12.21 10.40
CA TYR A 214 -5.21 -11.99 11.81
C TYR A 214 -4.42 -10.69 11.98
N ILE A 215 -3.41 -10.44 11.15
CA ILE A 215 -2.62 -9.20 11.17
C ILE A 215 -3.50 -7.98 10.89
N GLU A 216 -4.36 -8.03 9.88
CA GLU A 216 -5.25 -6.91 9.49
C GLU A 216 -6.29 -6.56 10.57
N ILE A 217 -6.75 -7.55 11.32
CA ILE A 217 -7.78 -7.37 12.37
C ILE A 217 -7.14 -6.97 13.70
N SER A 218 -6.00 -7.59 14.06
CA SER A 218 -5.34 -7.35 15.34
C SER A 218 -4.42 -6.12 15.34
N GLY A 219 -3.96 -5.69 14.17
CA GLY A 219 -2.92 -4.66 14.06
C GLY A 219 -1.54 -5.13 14.56
N ALA A 220 -1.36 -6.44 14.78
CA ALA A 220 -0.07 -7.00 15.17
C ALA A 220 0.97 -6.83 14.06
N GLU A 221 2.25 -6.80 14.43
CA GLU A 221 3.33 -6.73 13.45
C GLU A 221 3.46 -8.05 12.68
N ALA A 222 3.51 -7.97 11.35
CA ALA A 222 3.76 -9.09 10.48
C ALA A 222 5.23 -9.54 10.58
N VAL A 223 5.42 -10.86 10.60
CA VAL A 223 6.73 -11.47 10.45
C VAL A 223 7.07 -11.45 8.97
N CYS A 224 7.85 -10.46 8.55
CA CYS A 224 8.40 -10.41 7.20
C CYS A 224 9.70 -11.20 7.14
N GLY A 225 9.92 -11.89 6.02
CA GLY A 225 11.22 -12.50 5.73
C GLY A 225 12.31 -11.44 5.48
N PRO A 226 13.51 -11.84 5.02
CA PRO A 226 14.60 -10.91 4.72
C PRO A 226 14.32 -9.97 3.52
N VAL A 227 13.15 -10.08 2.89
CA VAL A 227 12.72 -9.32 1.72
C VAL A 227 11.29 -8.86 1.94
N GLY A 228 11.02 -7.59 1.64
CA GLY A 228 9.69 -6.99 1.73
C GLY A 228 9.45 -6.19 3.01
N ASP A 229 8.45 -5.31 2.95
CA ASP A 229 7.89 -4.59 4.09
C ASP A 229 6.37 -4.81 4.15
N CYS A 230 6.01 -5.95 4.74
CA CYS A 230 4.62 -6.39 4.84
C CYS A 230 3.78 -5.48 5.73
N ASN A 231 4.37 -4.83 6.74
CA ASN A 231 3.62 -3.97 7.65
C ASN A 231 3.12 -2.72 6.92
N THR A 232 3.94 -2.13 6.06
CA THR A 232 3.51 -1.06 5.15
C THR A 232 2.33 -1.50 4.29
N VAL A 233 2.42 -2.67 3.65
CA VAL A 233 1.34 -3.17 2.78
C VAL A 233 0.07 -3.47 3.58
N GLN A 234 0.17 -4.14 4.72
CA GLN A 234 -0.98 -4.57 5.53
C GLN A 234 -1.68 -3.42 6.28
N GLN A 235 -1.01 -2.29 6.45
CA GLN A 235 -1.59 -1.08 7.05
C GLN A 235 -2.04 -0.05 6.01
N SER A 236 -1.80 -0.30 4.72
CA SER A 236 -2.24 0.58 3.65
C SER A 236 -3.77 0.60 3.52
N GLU A 237 -4.29 1.65 2.87
CA GLU A 237 -5.71 1.72 2.51
C GLU A 237 -6.17 0.52 1.66
N TYR A 238 -5.25 -0.08 0.89
CA TYR A 238 -5.52 -1.23 0.01
C TYR A 238 -5.64 -2.56 0.75
N ALA A 239 -5.24 -2.63 2.02
CA ALA A 239 -5.44 -3.82 2.86
C ALA A 239 -6.92 -4.05 3.23
N LYS A 240 -7.78 -3.06 2.97
CA LYS A 240 -9.24 -3.17 3.18
C LYS A 240 -9.98 -2.72 1.93
N ILE A 241 -10.84 -3.61 1.40
CA ILE A 241 -11.68 -3.30 0.24
C ILE A 241 -13.12 -3.18 0.72
N PHE A 242 -13.73 -2.00 0.54
CA PHE A 242 -15.05 -1.67 1.11
C PHE A 242 -15.14 -1.91 2.63
N GLY A 243 -14.04 -1.69 3.34
CA GLY A 243 -13.92 -1.93 4.79
C GLY A 243 -13.69 -3.38 5.18
N ILE A 244 -13.65 -4.32 4.22
CA ILE A 244 -13.39 -5.74 4.48
C ILE A 244 -11.88 -6.02 4.31
N PRO A 245 -11.21 -6.58 5.33
CA PRO A 245 -9.81 -7.00 5.24
C PRO A 245 -9.57 -7.96 4.07
N VAL A 246 -8.52 -7.71 3.28
CA VAL A 246 -8.17 -8.51 2.10
C VAL A 246 -7.88 -9.97 2.45
N GLY A 247 -7.26 -10.24 3.60
CA GLY A 247 -7.05 -11.59 4.12
C GLY A 247 -8.36 -12.39 4.29
N LEU A 248 -9.45 -11.74 4.71
CA LEU A 248 -10.77 -12.39 4.80
C LEU A 248 -11.35 -12.69 3.41
N ILE A 249 -11.17 -11.79 2.44
CA ILE A 249 -11.57 -12.02 1.05
C ILE A 249 -10.80 -13.22 0.48
N GLY A 250 -9.50 -13.29 0.73
CA GLY A 250 -8.65 -14.42 0.37
C GLY A 250 -9.12 -15.74 1.01
N LEU A 251 -9.41 -15.73 2.32
CA LEU A 251 -9.89 -16.91 3.05
C LEU A 251 -11.23 -17.40 2.49
N ALA A 252 -12.16 -16.49 2.21
CA ALA A 252 -13.42 -16.81 1.56
C ALA A 252 -13.20 -17.42 0.17
N GLY A 253 -12.32 -16.82 -0.64
CA GLY A 253 -11.95 -17.31 -1.97
C GLY A 253 -11.40 -18.74 -1.93
N TYR A 254 -10.41 -19.01 -1.07
CA TYR A 254 -9.85 -20.36 -0.91
C TYR A 254 -10.88 -21.36 -0.38
N THR A 255 -11.77 -20.95 0.51
CA THR A 255 -12.86 -21.80 1.00
C THR A 255 -13.81 -22.20 -0.14
N VAL A 256 -14.20 -21.25 -0.99
CA VAL A 256 -15.06 -21.52 -2.15
C VAL A 256 -14.35 -22.44 -3.16
N ILE A 257 -13.05 -22.26 -3.38
CA ILE A 257 -12.24 -23.16 -4.23
C ILE A 257 -12.24 -24.59 -3.67
N LEU A 258 -12.04 -24.76 -2.36
CA LEU A 258 -12.06 -26.07 -1.71
C LEU A 258 -13.42 -26.75 -1.82
N LEU A 259 -14.51 -26.00 -1.63
CA LEU A 259 -15.87 -26.49 -1.79
C LEU A 259 -16.18 -26.89 -3.23
N ALA A 260 -15.79 -26.06 -4.21
CA ALA A 260 -15.95 -26.38 -5.63
C ALA A 260 -15.17 -27.66 -6.00
N TRP A 261 -13.96 -27.83 -5.48
CA TRP A 261 -13.20 -29.07 -5.63
C TRP A 261 -13.92 -30.27 -5.00
N ALA A 262 -14.43 -30.15 -3.76
CA ALA A 262 -15.12 -31.25 -3.08
C ALA A 262 -16.41 -31.66 -3.81
N ILE A 263 -17.22 -30.69 -4.25
CA ILE A 263 -18.46 -30.94 -5.03
C ILE A 263 -18.13 -31.61 -6.35
N ARG A 264 -17.04 -31.21 -7.02
CA ARG A 264 -16.59 -31.85 -8.25
C ARG A 264 -16.21 -33.33 -8.02
N GLN A 265 -15.63 -33.67 -6.87
CA GLN A 265 -15.11 -35.00 -6.58
C GLN A 265 -16.13 -35.97 -6.00
N TYR A 266 -17.02 -35.49 -5.14
CA TYR A 266 -17.98 -36.32 -4.40
C TYR A 266 -19.43 -36.09 -4.83
N GLY A 267 -19.71 -35.02 -5.58
CA GLY A 267 -21.03 -34.74 -6.13
C GLY A 267 -21.32 -35.58 -7.38
N SER A 268 -22.60 -35.59 -7.79
CA SER A 268 -23.06 -36.33 -8.97
C SER A 268 -23.98 -35.49 -9.84
N GLY A 269 -23.93 -35.71 -11.16
CA GLY A 269 -24.83 -35.07 -12.12
C GLY A 269 -24.54 -33.58 -12.30
N ARG A 270 -25.59 -32.75 -12.20
CA ARG A 270 -25.52 -31.32 -12.55
C ARG A 270 -24.61 -30.51 -11.61
N SER A 271 -24.53 -30.86 -10.33
CA SER A 271 -23.67 -30.16 -9.36
C SER A 271 -22.19 -30.36 -9.66
N ALA A 272 -21.76 -31.58 -9.98
CA ALA A 272 -20.39 -31.89 -10.36
C ALA A 272 -19.97 -31.18 -11.65
N HIS A 273 -20.87 -31.07 -12.64
CA HIS A 273 -20.63 -30.36 -13.89
C HIS A 273 -20.45 -28.85 -13.66
N TRP A 274 -21.34 -28.21 -12.91
CA TRP A 274 -21.19 -26.79 -12.56
C TRP A 274 -19.92 -26.52 -11.75
N ALA A 275 -19.58 -27.42 -10.82
CA ALA A 275 -18.35 -27.30 -10.05
C ALA A 275 -17.09 -27.45 -10.90
N ALA A 276 -17.12 -28.29 -11.95
CA ALA A 276 -16.01 -28.43 -12.90
C ALA A 276 -15.74 -27.15 -13.70
N ILE A 277 -16.79 -26.39 -14.03
CA ILE A 277 -16.68 -25.07 -14.70
C ILE A 277 -16.33 -23.98 -13.69
N ALA A 278 -16.99 -23.95 -12.53
CA ALA A 278 -16.81 -22.91 -11.53
C ALA A 278 -15.38 -22.88 -10.98
N LEU A 279 -14.77 -24.04 -10.71
CA LEU A 279 -13.43 -24.14 -10.12
C LEU A 279 -12.37 -23.33 -10.89
N PRO A 280 -12.09 -23.57 -12.19
CA PRO A 280 -11.13 -22.77 -12.95
C PRO A 280 -11.58 -21.32 -13.12
N THR A 281 -12.87 -21.03 -13.21
CA THR A 281 -13.39 -19.65 -13.31
C THR A 281 -13.10 -18.82 -12.05
N ILE A 282 -13.35 -19.38 -10.87
CA ILE A 282 -13.08 -18.72 -9.58
C ILE A 282 -11.58 -18.50 -9.41
N VAL A 283 -10.77 -19.51 -9.71
CA VAL A 283 -9.31 -19.40 -9.63
C VAL A 283 -8.77 -18.34 -10.58
N PHE A 284 -9.30 -18.26 -11.80
CA PHE A 284 -8.95 -17.21 -12.76
C PHE A 284 -9.29 -15.81 -12.23
N GLY A 285 -10.50 -15.62 -11.69
CA GLY A 285 -10.89 -14.36 -11.05
C GLY A 285 -9.96 -13.99 -9.89
N GLY A 286 -9.57 -14.96 -9.08
CA GLY A 286 -8.63 -14.74 -7.98
C GLY A 286 -7.19 -14.42 -8.43
N VAL A 287 -6.73 -14.94 -9.57
CA VAL A 287 -5.44 -14.52 -10.18
C VAL A 287 -5.51 -13.09 -10.70
N LEU A 288 -6.62 -12.67 -11.31
CA LEU A 288 -6.79 -11.28 -11.74
C LEU A 288 -6.81 -10.32 -10.53
N PHE A 289 -7.56 -10.69 -9.49
CA PHE A 289 -7.58 -9.93 -8.24
C PHE A 289 -6.20 -9.85 -7.59
N SER A 290 -5.49 -10.97 -7.50
CA SER A 290 -4.14 -11.01 -6.95
C SER A 290 -3.15 -10.18 -7.80
N SER A 291 -3.29 -10.20 -9.13
CA SER A 291 -2.45 -9.40 -10.04
C SER A 291 -2.64 -7.90 -9.82
N TYR A 292 -3.88 -7.47 -9.55
CA TYR A 292 -4.19 -6.09 -9.21
C TYR A 292 -3.50 -5.67 -7.90
N LEU A 293 -3.58 -6.49 -6.85
CA LEU A 293 -2.90 -6.20 -5.59
C LEU A 293 -1.36 -6.22 -5.73
N THR A 294 -0.80 -7.20 -6.45
CA THR A 294 0.65 -7.23 -6.74
C THR A 294 1.11 -6.03 -7.58
N PHE A 295 0.23 -5.42 -8.38
CA PHE A 295 0.55 -4.16 -9.08
C PHE A 295 0.61 -2.96 -8.13
N LEU A 296 -0.26 -2.89 -7.13
CA LEU A 296 -0.27 -1.78 -6.18
C LEU A 296 1.02 -1.74 -5.33
N GLU A 297 1.56 -2.89 -4.96
CA GLU A 297 2.78 -3.03 -4.15
C GLU A 297 3.96 -2.17 -4.66
N PRO A 298 4.54 -2.41 -5.85
CA PRO A 298 5.72 -1.66 -6.31
C PRO A 298 5.42 -0.28 -6.91
N PHE A 299 4.22 -0.04 -7.42
CA PHE A 299 3.91 1.17 -8.20
C PHE A 299 3.15 2.23 -7.42
N VAL A 300 2.38 1.85 -6.41
CA VAL A 300 1.55 2.78 -5.63
C VAL A 300 2.05 2.87 -4.20
N ILE A 301 2.15 1.73 -3.50
CA ILE A 301 2.55 1.67 -2.09
C ILE A 301 4.06 1.90 -1.94
N GLY A 302 4.84 1.27 -2.83
CA GLY A 302 6.30 1.27 -2.78
C GLY A 302 6.90 0.24 -1.81
N ALA A 303 6.09 -0.69 -1.32
CA ALA A 303 6.51 -1.78 -0.46
C ALA A 303 5.86 -3.09 -0.90
N THR A 304 6.54 -4.21 -0.64
CA THR A 304 6.05 -5.55 -1.01
C THR A 304 5.82 -6.44 0.19
N CYS A 305 4.73 -7.21 0.18
CA CYS A 305 4.44 -8.20 1.20
C CYS A 305 4.80 -9.61 0.74
N ALA A 306 5.73 -10.27 1.42
CA ALA A 306 6.15 -11.64 1.10
C ALA A 306 4.99 -12.66 1.16
N TRP A 307 4.05 -12.46 2.11
CA TRP A 307 2.86 -13.31 2.25
C TRP A 307 1.84 -13.10 1.13
N CYS A 308 1.67 -11.86 0.66
CA CYS A 308 0.85 -11.55 -0.52
C CYS A 308 1.44 -12.20 -1.78
N LEU A 309 2.77 -12.13 -1.96
CA LEU A 309 3.45 -12.83 -3.06
C LEU A 309 3.30 -14.34 -2.98
N ALA A 310 3.37 -14.92 -1.76
CA ALA A 310 3.12 -16.35 -1.56
C ALA A 310 1.69 -16.72 -1.97
N SER A 311 0.69 -15.93 -1.56
CA SER A 311 -0.71 -16.10 -1.98
C SER A 311 -0.87 -16.01 -3.50
N ALA A 312 -0.24 -15.01 -4.14
CA ALA A 312 -0.23 -14.83 -5.58
C ALA A 312 0.39 -16.03 -6.31
N ALA A 313 1.48 -16.60 -5.78
CA ALA A 313 2.11 -17.80 -6.30
C ALA A 313 1.20 -19.03 -6.18
N ILE A 314 0.52 -19.20 -5.05
CA ILE A 314 -0.46 -20.28 -4.83
C ILE A 314 -1.63 -20.16 -5.81
N MET A 315 -2.19 -18.96 -6.01
CA MET A 315 -3.29 -18.75 -6.96
C MET A 315 -2.86 -19.03 -8.40
N THR A 316 -1.64 -18.62 -8.77
CA THR A 316 -1.07 -18.91 -10.09
C THR A 316 -0.86 -20.42 -10.28
N ALA A 317 -0.36 -21.12 -9.27
CA ALA A 317 -0.22 -22.57 -9.30
C ALA A 317 -1.58 -23.28 -9.42
N LEU A 318 -2.58 -22.83 -8.66
CA LEU A 318 -3.96 -23.33 -8.76
C LEU A 318 -4.53 -23.12 -10.16
N LEU A 319 -4.25 -21.98 -10.81
CA LEU A 319 -4.70 -21.73 -12.17
C LEU A 319 -4.14 -22.77 -13.14
N TRP A 320 -2.83 -23.02 -13.07
CA TRP A 320 -2.18 -24.02 -13.90
C TRP A 320 -2.66 -25.45 -13.64
N VAL A 321 -2.99 -25.79 -12.40
CA VAL A 321 -3.47 -27.13 -12.02
C VAL A 321 -4.93 -27.36 -12.40
N THR A 322 -5.78 -26.34 -12.30
CA THR A 322 -7.24 -26.42 -12.56
C THR A 322 -7.63 -26.26 -14.02
N VAL A 323 -6.83 -25.55 -14.83
CA VAL A 323 -7.08 -25.43 -16.27
C VAL A 323 -6.73 -26.75 -16.98
N PRO A 324 -7.66 -27.33 -17.77
CA PRO A 324 -7.38 -28.53 -18.56
C PRO A 324 -6.26 -28.26 -19.58
N GLN A 325 -5.20 -29.05 -19.53
CA GLN A 325 -4.18 -29.03 -20.58
C GLN A 325 -4.63 -29.95 -21.71
N ASN A 326 -5.08 -29.35 -22.83
CA ASN A 326 -5.34 -30.11 -24.05
C ASN A 326 -4.04 -30.82 -24.46
N LYS A 327 -4.00 -32.15 -24.34
CA LYS A 327 -2.98 -32.93 -25.04
C LYS A 327 -3.19 -32.67 -26.53
N ALA A 328 -2.16 -32.22 -27.24
CA ALA A 328 -2.21 -32.12 -28.70
C ALA A 328 -2.74 -33.46 -29.25
N PRO A 329 -3.63 -33.45 -30.27
CA PRO A 329 -4.16 -34.69 -30.83
C PRO A 329 -2.99 -35.55 -31.26
N ALA A 330 -2.81 -36.69 -30.58
CA ALA A 330 -1.79 -37.66 -30.94
C ALA A 330 -1.99 -38.00 -32.42
N THR A 331 -1.01 -37.64 -33.24
CA THR A 331 -0.98 -38.01 -34.65
C THR A 331 -1.03 -39.53 -34.71
N ARG A 332 -2.22 -40.06 -34.95
CA ARG A 332 -2.48 -41.50 -35.07
C ARG A 332 -1.68 -41.98 -36.27
N GLY A 333 -0.51 -42.54 -35.99
CA GLY A 333 0.36 -43.14 -36.98
C GLY A 333 -0.44 -44.08 -37.86
N ARG A 334 -0.49 -43.74 -39.15
CA ARG A 334 -1.08 -44.55 -40.20
C ARG A 334 -0.30 -45.85 -40.29
N ARG A 335 -0.69 -46.86 -39.51
CA ARG A 335 -0.25 -48.25 -39.69
C ARG A 335 -0.89 -48.75 -40.98
N ARG A 336 -0.28 -48.42 -42.13
CA ARG A 336 -0.60 -49.07 -43.40
C ARG A 336 -0.09 -50.49 -43.27
N THR A 337 -1.02 -51.40 -43.02
CA THR A 337 -0.80 -52.84 -43.03
C THR A 337 -0.09 -53.23 -44.31
N ASP A 338 1.07 -53.84 -44.13
CA ASP A 338 1.81 -54.59 -45.14
C ASP A 338 0.92 -55.74 -45.63
N GLN A 339 0.31 -55.54 -46.79
CA GLN A 339 -0.49 -56.53 -47.49
C GLN A 339 0.35 -57.15 -48.62
N GLY A 340 1.55 -57.60 -48.26
CA GLY A 340 2.40 -58.47 -49.07
C GLY A 340 2.25 -59.93 -48.63
N ARG A 341 1.16 -60.60 -49.01
CA ARG A 341 1.09 -62.07 -48.95
C ARG A 341 0.33 -62.67 -50.13
N LYS A 342 1.11 -62.90 -51.19
CA LYS A 342 1.12 -64.08 -52.08
C LYS A 342 -0.20 -64.49 -52.76
N LEU A 343 -0.29 -64.11 -54.04
CA LEU A 343 -1.07 -64.82 -55.07
C LEU A 343 -0.17 -65.85 -55.77
N ALA A 344 -0.77 -67.00 -56.06
CA ALA A 344 -0.48 -67.96 -57.12
C ALA A 344 0.89 -68.67 -57.16
N HIS A 345 0.88 -69.95 -56.78
CA HIS A 345 1.31 -71.05 -57.64
C HIS A 345 0.45 -72.28 -57.37
#